data_AF-A0A820NMD9-F1
#
_entry.id   AF-A0A820NMD9-F1
#
_cell.length_a   1.000
_cell.length_b   1.000
_cell.length_c   1.000
_cell.angle_alpha   90.00
_cell.angle_beta   90.00
_cell.angle_gamma   90.00
#
_symmetry.space_group_name_H-M   'P 1'
#
loop_
_entity.id
_entity.type
_entity.pdbx_description
1 polymer ?
#
loop_
_entity_poly.entity_id
_entity_poly.type
_entity_poly.pdbx_seq_one_letter_code
_entity_poly.pdbx_strand_id
1 'polypeptide(L)'
;MAEVAKIEKTKENEDVLAQAKPGDMIEFIRSSYSHWAIYAGNGFVIHRWGDNDGIGKSVGFWGNFLTFSGTQFDKATILQSNVTDVLNLGGKVRINNYLDSKY
;
A
#
# COMPACT_ATOMS: atom_id res chain seq x y z
N MET A 1 -21.76 12.97 -11.95
CA MET A 1 -20.95 13.13 -10.73
C MET A 1 -20.60 11.73 -10.27
N ALA A 2 -19.34 11.30 -10.43
CA ALA A 2 -18.94 9.94 -10.09
C ALA A 2 -18.74 9.86 -8.57
N GLU A 3 -19.55 9.04 -7.93
CA GLU A 3 -19.40 8.67 -6.53
C GLU A 3 -18.05 7.96 -6.37
N VAL A 4 -17.13 8.60 -5.65
CA VAL A 4 -15.84 8.00 -5.30
C VAL A 4 -16.18 6.85 -4.37
N ALA A 5 -16.16 5.62 -4.89
CA ALA A 5 -16.39 4.41 -4.11
C ALA A 5 -15.44 4.45 -2.90
N LYS A 6 -15.99 4.70 -1.71
CA LYS A 6 -15.24 4.60 -0.47
C LYS A 6 -14.75 3.17 -0.40
N ILE A 7 -13.44 2.99 -0.39
CA ILE A 7 -12.81 1.70 -0.20
C ILE A 7 -13.30 1.20 1.16
N GLU A 8 -14.23 0.25 1.15
CA GLU A 8 -14.80 -0.28 2.38
C GLU A 8 -13.68 -0.98 3.16
N LYS A 9 -13.37 -0.42 4.33
CA LYS A 9 -12.50 -1.07 5.28
C LYS A 9 -13.23 -2.32 5.78
N THR A 10 -12.72 -3.49 5.42
CA THR A 10 -13.20 -4.73 6.02
C THR A 10 -12.85 -4.73 7.50
N LYS A 11 -13.72 -5.25 8.36
CA LYS A 11 -13.48 -5.38 9.80
C LYS A 11 -12.12 -6.03 10.12
N GLU A 12 -11.71 -7.03 9.34
CA GLU A 12 -10.38 -7.67 9.47
C GLU A 12 -9.23 -6.68 9.32
N ASN A 13 -9.31 -5.78 8.33
CA ASN A 13 -8.27 -4.77 8.09
C ASN A 13 -8.25 -3.71 9.20
N GLU A 14 -9.40 -3.36 9.77
CA GLU A 14 -9.47 -2.44 10.92
C GLU A 14 -8.87 -3.07 12.18
N ASP A 15 -9.17 -4.34 12.44
CA ASP A 15 -8.62 -5.10 13.56
C ASP A 15 -7.08 -5.18 13.47
N VAL A 16 -6.55 -5.40 12.27
CA VAL A 16 -5.09 -5.38 12.02
C VAL A 16 -4.50 -4.00 12.31
N LEU A 17 -5.15 -2.92 11.86
CA LEU A 17 -4.67 -1.56 12.11
C LEU A 17 -4.79 -1.12 13.56
N ALA A 18 -5.78 -1.63 14.29
CA ALA A 18 -5.93 -1.40 15.72
C ALA A 18 -4.82 -2.08 16.53
N GLN A 19 -4.28 -3.20 16.04
CA GLN A 19 -3.19 -3.93 16.71
C GLN A 19 -1.79 -3.42 16.31
N ALA A 20 -1.68 -2.72 15.17
CA ALA A 20 -0.41 -2.26 14.63
C ALA A 20 0.27 -1.21 15.54
N LYS A 21 1.58 -1.37 15.73
CA LYS A 21 2.44 -0.46 16.48
C LYS A 21 3.44 0.23 15.53
N PRO A 22 3.82 1.49 15.80
CA PRO A 22 4.84 2.16 15.00
C PRO A 22 6.10 1.29 14.87
N GLY A 23 6.56 1.10 13.63
CA GLY A 23 7.66 0.19 13.28
C GLY A 23 7.23 -1.18 12.76
N ASP A 24 5.97 -1.59 12.97
CA ASP A 24 5.47 -2.84 12.41
C ASP A 24 5.49 -2.82 10.88
N MET A 25 5.86 -3.97 10.32
CA MET A 25 5.90 -4.19 8.89
C MET A 25 4.52 -4.64 8.41
N ILE A 26 3.96 -3.83 7.52
CA ILE A 26 2.62 -4.02 6.98
C ILE A 26 2.73 -4.65 5.59
N GLU A 27 2.10 -5.81 5.43
CA GLU A 27 2.01 -6.51 4.16
C GLU A 27 0.64 -6.30 3.53
N PHE A 28 0.61 -5.73 2.34
CA PHE A 28 -0.59 -5.58 1.54
C PHE A 28 -0.62 -6.73 0.54
N ILE A 29 -1.56 -7.65 0.73
CA ILE A 29 -1.73 -8.82 -0.13
C ILE A 29 -2.44 -8.36 -1.40
N ARG A 30 -1.72 -8.36 -2.53
CA ARG A 30 -2.29 -8.19 -3.87
C ARG A 30 -2.44 -9.55 -4.53
N SER A 31 -3.25 -9.62 -5.58
CA SER A 31 -3.55 -10.88 -6.26
C SER A 31 -2.31 -11.63 -6.75
N SER A 32 -1.24 -10.92 -7.15
CA SER A 32 -0.03 -11.51 -7.74
C SER A 32 1.27 -11.21 -7.00
N TYR A 33 1.26 -10.31 -6.01
CA TYR A 33 2.45 -9.93 -5.25
C TYR A 33 2.10 -9.35 -3.88
N SER A 34 3.09 -9.25 -2.99
CA SER A 34 2.96 -8.54 -1.72
C SER A 34 3.59 -7.15 -1.83
N HIS A 35 2.81 -6.12 -1.56
CA HIS A 35 3.33 -4.77 -1.36
C HIS A 35 3.64 -4.55 0.12
N TRP A 36 4.64 -3.71 0.42
CA TRP A 36 5.19 -3.59 1.77
C TRP A 36 5.27 -2.13 2.20
N ALA A 37 5.01 -1.91 3.48
CA ALA A 37 5.18 -0.61 4.12
C ALA A 37 5.56 -0.78 5.60
N ILE A 38 6.03 0.29 6.21
CA ILE A 38 6.24 0.37 7.66
C ILE A 38 5.14 1.23 8.27
N TYR A 39 4.52 0.76 9.34
CA TYR A 39 3.50 1.53 10.05
C TYR A 39 4.14 2.68 10.83
N ALA A 40 3.66 3.89 10.58
CA ALA A 40 4.14 5.11 11.24
C ALA A 40 3.26 5.54 12.42
N GLY A 41 2.12 4.87 12.64
CA GLY A 41 1.12 5.24 13.63
C GLY A 41 -0.06 6.01 13.03
N ASN A 42 -1.15 6.12 13.81
CA ASN A 42 -2.36 6.90 13.45
C ASN A 42 -2.96 6.56 12.08
N GLY A 43 -2.88 5.31 11.63
CA GLY A 43 -3.38 4.89 10.33
C GLY A 43 -2.49 5.28 9.14
N PHE A 44 -1.26 5.74 9.38
CA PHE A 44 -0.29 6.09 8.33
C PHE A 44 0.79 5.02 8.18
N VAL A 45 1.26 4.87 6.95
CA VAL A 45 2.37 3.99 6.58
C VAL A 45 3.38 4.73 5.71
N ILE A 46 4.63 4.31 5.80
CA ILE A 46 5.72 4.75 4.91
C ILE A 46 6.01 3.60 3.94
N HIS A 47 5.92 3.88 2.64
CA HIS A 47 6.19 2.89 1.61
C HIS A 47 6.95 3.50 0.43
N ARG A 48 7.51 2.60 -0.39
CA ARG A 48 8.12 2.97 -1.67
C ARG A 48 7.04 3.14 -2.73
N TRP A 49 7.17 4.16 -3.55
CA TRP A 49 6.29 4.49 -4.69
C TRP A 49 7.12 4.83 -5.93
N GLY A 50 6.59 4.59 -7.14
CA GLY A 50 7.25 4.91 -8.41
C GLY A 50 6.38 5.82 -9.26
N ASP A 51 6.97 6.91 -9.79
CA ASP A 51 6.22 8.00 -10.45
C ASP A 51 6.01 7.85 -11.97
N ASN A 52 6.57 6.82 -12.62
CA ASN A 52 6.44 6.68 -14.08
C ASN A 52 6.38 5.22 -14.51
N ASP A 53 5.23 4.83 -15.04
CA ASP A 53 4.99 3.51 -15.62
C ASP A 53 4.58 3.53 -17.09
N GLY A 54 4.71 4.68 -17.76
CA GLY A 54 4.31 4.83 -19.16
C GLY A 54 2.79 4.89 -19.37
N ILE A 55 1.99 4.79 -18.31
CA ILE A 55 0.57 5.07 -18.35
C ILE A 55 0.42 6.54 -17.96
N GLY A 56 0.18 7.39 -18.95
CA GLY A 56 0.11 8.84 -18.76
C GLY A 56 -0.80 9.22 -17.58
N LYS A 57 -0.48 10.35 -16.93
CA LYS A 57 -1.15 10.98 -15.76
C LYS A 57 -2.68 11.14 -15.81
N SER A 58 -3.33 10.64 -16.87
CA SER A 58 -4.77 10.69 -17.17
C SER A 58 -5.62 9.65 -16.45
N VAL A 59 -5.02 8.69 -15.75
CA VAL A 59 -5.74 7.65 -14.99
C VAL A 59 -5.41 7.83 -13.51
N GLY A 60 -5.89 8.94 -12.94
CA GLY A 60 -5.65 9.27 -11.53
C GLY A 60 -5.97 8.11 -10.59
N PHE A 61 -5.14 7.89 -9.56
CA PHE A 61 -5.14 6.80 -8.55
C PHE A 61 -5.20 5.34 -9.06
N TRP A 62 -5.89 5.07 -10.17
CA TRP A 62 -6.15 3.77 -10.77
C TRP A 62 -5.13 3.34 -11.81
N GLY A 63 -4.45 4.30 -12.45
CA GLY A 63 -3.44 4.05 -13.49
C GLY A 63 -2.09 3.64 -12.97
N ASN A 64 -1.63 4.32 -11.92
CA ASN A 64 -0.30 4.13 -11.34
C ASN A 64 -0.18 2.85 -10.49
N PHE A 65 -1.27 2.07 -10.34
CA PHE A 65 -1.33 0.96 -9.40
C PHE A 65 -0.89 -0.40 -10.02
N LEU A 66 -0.73 -0.50 -11.35
CA LEU A 66 -0.61 -1.81 -12.03
C LEU A 66 0.70 -2.14 -12.76
N THR A 67 1.76 -1.35 -12.66
CA THR A 67 2.89 -1.57 -13.58
C THR A 67 4.18 -2.05 -12.90
N PHE A 68 4.47 -3.34 -13.10
CA PHE A 68 5.72 -4.03 -12.68
C PHE A 68 6.61 -4.37 -13.90
N SER A 69 6.58 -3.55 -14.96
CA SER A 69 7.30 -3.83 -16.21
C SER A 69 8.57 -2.99 -16.34
N GLY A 70 9.67 -3.51 -15.80
CA GLY A 70 10.99 -3.70 -16.45
C GLY A 70 11.68 -2.65 -17.33
N THR A 71 11.22 -1.41 -17.50
CA THR A 71 11.94 -0.40 -18.30
C THR A 71 12.40 0.78 -17.45
N GLN A 72 13.74 0.91 -17.39
CA GLN A 72 14.58 1.94 -16.76
C GLN A 72 13.84 3.03 -15.95
N PHE A 73 13.59 2.67 -14.69
CA PHE A 73 12.78 3.40 -13.72
C PHE A 73 13.34 4.78 -13.38
N ASP A 74 12.50 5.82 -13.50
CA ASP A 74 12.66 7.02 -12.68
C ASP A 74 12.69 6.61 -11.20
N LYS A 75 13.55 7.28 -10.42
CA LYS A 75 13.87 6.90 -9.03
C LYS A 75 12.60 6.68 -8.22
N ALA A 76 12.55 5.57 -7.48
CA ALA A 76 11.45 5.34 -6.55
C ALA A 76 11.49 6.36 -5.40
N THR A 77 10.35 6.94 -5.08
CA THR A 77 10.17 7.93 -4.01
C THR A 77 9.62 7.25 -2.77
N ILE A 78 9.99 7.74 -1.59
CA ILE A 78 9.40 7.31 -0.32
C ILE A 78 8.22 8.22 -0.02
N LEU A 79 7.03 7.63 0.18
CA LEU A 79 5.80 8.34 0.51
C LEU A 79 5.26 7.88 1.85
N GLN A 80 4.72 8.84 2.61
CA GLN A 80 3.86 8.58 3.75
C GLN A 80 2.41 8.71 3.29
N SER A 81 1.58 7.70 3.52
CA SER A 81 0.20 7.66 3.04
C SER A 81 -0.71 6.98 4.06
N ASN A 82 -2.02 7.25 3.99
CA ASN A 82 -2.97 6.52 4.81
C ASN A 82 -3.00 5.06 4.36
N VAL A 83 -3.10 4.11 5.29
CA VAL A 83 -3.18 2.67 4.94
C VAL A 83 -4.34 2.43 3.99
N THR A 84 -5.47 3.12 4.19
CA THR A 84 -6.68 2.97 3.37
C THR A 84 -6.46 3.38 1.92
N ASP A 85 -5.65 4.41 1.70
CA ASP A 85 -5.32 4.87 0.34
C ASP A 85 -4.41 3.86 -0.34
N VAL A 86 -3.46 3.28 0.43
CA VAL A 86 -2.61 2.21 -0.10
C VAL A 86 -3.42 0.95 -0.36
N LEU A 87 -4.48 0.67 0.41
CA LEU A 87 -5.31 -0.52 0.26
C LEU A 87 -6.11 -0.46 -1.06
N ASN A 88 -6.06 -1.52 -1.87
CA ASN A 88 -6.99 -1.63 -3.00
C ASN A 88 -8.38 -2.00 -2.52
N LEU A 89 -9.37 -1.74 -3.37
CA LEU A 89 -10.69 -2.37 -3.27
C LEU A 89 -10.54 -3.89 -3.10
N GLY A 90 -10.96 -4.39 -1.94
CA GLY A 90 -10.90 -5.81 -1.59
C GLY A 90 -9.51 -6.35 -1.21
N GLY A 91 -8.50 -5.49 -1.06
CA GLY A 91 -7.17 -5.89 -0.61
C GLY A 91 -7.15 -6.26 0.88
N LYS A 92 -6.36 -7.27 1.25
CA LYS A 92 -6.16 -7.66 2.65
C LYS A 92 -4.86 -7.09 3.19
N VAL A 93 -4.88 -6.68 4.45
CA VAL A 93 -3.68 -6.20 5.15
C VAL A 93 -3.27 -7.12 6.29
N ARG A 94 -1.95 -7.35 6.31
CA ARG A 94 -1.08 -8.04 7.24
C ARG A 94 -0.24 -7.24 8.23
N ILE A 95 -0.11 -7.61 9.50
CA ILE A 95 1.17 -7.35 10.20
C ILE A 95 2.07 -8.56 9.96
N ASN A 96 3.28 -8.33 9.44
CA ASN A 96 4.24 -9.39 9.14
C ASN A 96 5.69 -8.94 9.39
N ASN A 97 6.09 -9.00 10.67
CA ASN A 97 7.45 -8.72 11.11
C ASN A 97 8.38 -9.94 10.92
N TYR A 98 8.49 -10.46 9.70
CA TYR A 98 9.26 -11.69 9.46
C TYR A 98 10.75 -11.57 9.81
N LEU A 99 11.28 -10.34 9.88
CA LEU A 99 12.67 -10.06 10.24
C LEU A 99 12.96 -10.22 11.74
N ASP A 100 11.96 -10.10 12.62
CA ASP A 100 12.13 -10.25 14.08
C ASP A 100 12.58 -11.67 14.48
N SER A 101 12.30 -12.65 13.62
CA SER A 101 12.74 -14.03 13.83
C SER A 101 14.16 -14.30 13.35
N LYS A 102 14.72 -13.40 12.53
CA LYS A 102 15.98 -13.60 11.82
C LYS A 102 17.16 -12.87 12.46
N TYR A 103 16.92 -11.74 13.10
CA TYR A 103 17.93 -10.88 13.71
C TYR A 103 17.57 -10.58 15.16
#